data_AF-A0A963B5C8-F1
#
_entry.id   AF-A0A963B5C8-F1
#
_cell.length_a   1.000
_cell.length_b   1.000
_cell.length_c   1.000
_cell.angle_alpha   90.00
_cell.angle_beta   90.00
_cell.angle_gamma   90.00
#
_symmetry.space_group_name_H-M   'P 1'
#
loop_
_entity.id
_entity.type
_entity.pdbx_description
1 polymer ?
#
loop_
_entity_poly.entity_id
_entity_poly.type
_entity_poly.pdbx_seq_one_letter_code
_entity_poly.pdbx_strand_id
1 'polypeptide(L)' 'ADGANSKVRELAGIATSGWSYNQHAIVATVQPEKHHGEIARQRFMPTGPLALLPINDGSCSIVWSTLPAQAEYLM' A
#
# COMPACT_ATOMS: atom_id res chain seq x y z
N ALA A 1 -3.96 10.91 -17.64
CA ALA A 1 -4.84 10.79 -16.46
C ALA A 1 -4.17 11.51 -15.30
N ASP A 2 -4.87 12.40 -14.59
CA ASP A 2 -4.36 13.30 -13.55
C ASP A 2 -4.74 12.89 -12.11
N GLY A 3 -5.05 11.60 -11.92
CA GLY A 3 -5.11 10.95 -10.61
C GLY A 3 -6.27 11.37 -9.71
N ALA A 4 -6.15 11.00 -8.42
CA ALA A 4 -7.19 11.24 -7.42
C ALA A 4 -7.50 12.74 -7.23
N ASN A 5 -6.52 13.63 -7.41
CA ASN A 5 -6.66 15.09 -7.27
C ASN A 5 -6.74 15.82 -8.63
N SER A 6 -7.41 15.20 -9.61
CA SER A 6 -7.59 15.72 -10.96
C SER A 6 -8.11 17.16 -11.01
N LYS A 7 -7.35 18.05 -11.67
CA LYS A 7 -7.76 19.45 -11.90
C LYS A 7 -8.82 19.55 -12.98
N VAL A 8 -8.75 18.66 -13.99
CA VAL A 8 -9.74 18.60 -15.06
C VAL A 8 -11.12 18.25 -14.51
N ARG A 9 -11.19 17.28 -13.59
CA ARG A 9 -12.44 16.87 -12.93
C ARG A 9 -13.05 18.00 -12.11
N GLU A 10 -12.22 18.75 -11.40
CA GLU A 10 -12.64 19.93 -10.64
C GLU A 10 -13.24 21.01 -11.57
N LEU A 11 -12.54 21.35 -12.65
CA LEU A 11 -13.01 22.35 -13.63
C LEU A 11 -14.29 21.92 -14.35
N ALA A 12 -14.48 20.62 -14.54
CA ALA A 12 -15.69 20.05 -15.14
C ALA A 12 -16.88 19.93 -14.17
N GLY A 13 -16.71 20.29 -12.89
CA GLY A 13 -17.78 20.22 -11.88
C GLY A 13 -18.23 18.80 -11.54
N ILE A 14 -17.37 17.80 -11.75
CA ILE A 14 -17.71 16.39 -11.51
C ILE A 14 -17.47 16.05 -10.04
N ALA A 15 -18.55 15.76 -9.31
CA ALA A 15 -18.50 15.39 -7.91
C ALA A 15 -17.85 14.00 -7.67
N THR A 16 -17.26 13.82 -6.49
CA THR A 16 -16.66 12.55 -6.04
C THR A 16 -17.24 12.09 -4.72
N SER A 17 -17.39 10.79 -4.55
CA SER A 17 -17.68 10.14 -3.27
C SER A 17 -16.48 9.31 -2.82
N GLY A 18 -16.31 9.18 -1.50
CA GLY A 18 -15.21 8.40 -0.91
C GLY A 18 -15.60 7.87 0.46
N TRP A 19 -14.90 6.81 0.88
CA TRP A 19 -15.09 6.17 2.17
C TRP A 19 -13.72 5.99 2.84
N SER A 20 -13.63 6.36 4.11
CA SER A 20 -12.46 6.01 4.92
C SER A 20 -12.49 4.51 5.22
N TYR A 21 -11.42 3.80 4.89
CA TYR A 21 -11.25 2.40 5.29
C TYR A 21 -10.78 2.25 6.74
N ASN A 22 -10.52 3.36 7.45
CA ASN A 22 -9.98 3.36 8.83
C ASN A 22 -8.74 2.48 8.98
N GLN A 23 -7.91 2.47 7.92
CA GLN A 23 -6.66 1.74 7.81
C GLN A 23 -5.62 2.66 7.17
N HIS A 24 -4.37 2.51 7.59
CA HIS A 24 -3.21 3.15 6.96
C HIS A 24 -2.41 2.09 6.22
N ALA A 25 -1.76 2.48 5.13
CA ALA A 25 -0.84 1.63 4.39
C ALA A 25 0.60 2.09 4.64
N ILE A 26 1.43 1.20 5.19
CA ILE A 26 2.87 1.40 5.27
C ILE A 26 3.48 0.82 3.99
N VAL A 27 4.32 1.61 3.33
CA VAL A 27 5.07 1.17 2.16
C VAL A 27 6.57 1.31 2.42
N ALA A 28 7.33 0.29 2.06
CA ALA A 28 8.78 0.29 2.22
C ALA A 28 9.44 -0.67 1.21
N THR A 29 10.72 -0.46 0.96
CA THR A 29 11.56 -1.46 0.28
C THR A 29 12.34 -2.22 1.34
N VAL A 30 12.24 -3.54 1.34
CA VAL A 30 12.90 -4.41 2.32
C VAL A 30 13.78 -5.44 1.61
N GLN A 31 14.91 -5.77 2.22
CA GLN A 31 15.75 -6.88 1.78
C GLN A 31 15.32 -8.15 2.52
N PRO A 32 14.69 -9.14 1.86
CA PRO A 32 14.37 -10.39 2.52
C PRO A 32 15.63 -11.21 2.78
N GLU A 33 15.66 -11.96 3.89
CA GLU A 33 16.74 -12.89 4.23
C GLU A 33 16.90 -13.99 3.18
N LYS A 34 15.78 -14.45 2.63
CA LYS A 34 15.73 -15.46 1.56
C LYS A 34 15.25 -14.81 0.27
N HIS A 35 15.81 -15.23 -0.86
CA HIS A 35 15.37 -14.78 -2.18
C HIS A 35 13.85 -14.96 -2.32
N HIS A 36 13.17 -13.92 -2.82
CA HIS A 36 11.71 -13.94 -2.97
C HIS A 36 11.22 -14.96 -4.00
N GLY A 37 12.12 -15.52 -4.82
CA GLY A 37 11.81 -16.57 -5.81
C GLY A 37 10.82 -16.08 -6.86
N GLU A 38 10.89 -14.79 -7.19
CA GLU A 38 10.00 -14.10 -8.15
C GLU A 38 8.49 -14.25 -7.86
N ILE A 39 8.13 -14.60 -6.61
CA ILE A 39 6.74 -14.83 -6.20
C ILE A 39 6.27 -13.68 -5.31
N ALA A 40 5.23 -12.98 -5.76
CA ALA A 40 4.46 -12.08 -4.90
C ALA A 40 3.75 -12.89 -3.83
N ARG A 41 3.89 -12.47 -2.57
CA ARG A 41 3.25 -13.13 -1.41
C ARG A 41 2.37 -12.13 -0.69
N GLN A 42 1.23 -12.60 -0.22
CA GLN A 42 0.35 -11.80 0.62
C GLN A 42 -0.13 -12.64 1.80
N ARG A 43 -0.01 -12.07 3.01
CA ARG A 43 -0.55 -12.65 4.23
C ARG A 43 -1.69 -11.78 4.72
N PHE A 44 -2.86 -12.38 4.93
CA PHE A 44 -3.98 -11.73 5.60
C PHE A 44 -3.88 -11.93 7.11
N MET A 45 -4.00 -10.84 7.86
CA MET A 45 -4.00 -10.83 9.32
C MET A 45 -5.22 -10.04 9.82
N PRO A 46 -5.66 -10.23 11.09
CA PRO A 46 -6.81 -9.49 11.63
C PRO A 46 -6.66 -7.98 11.56
N THR A 47 -5.43 -7.46 11.66
CA THR A 47 -5.13 -6.02 11.58
C THR A 47 -5.03 -5.50 10.15
N GLY A 48 -4.96 -6.39 9.16
CA GLY A 48 -4.92 -6.09 7.74
C GLY A 48 -3.85 -6.88 6.98
N PRO A 49 -3.88 -6.86 5.64
CA PRO A 49 -2.94 -7.61 4.81
C PRO A 49 -1.53 -7.00 4.77
N LEU A 50 -0.52 -7.87 4.67
CA LEU A 50 0.85 -7.53 4.30
C LEU A 50 1.20 -8.21 2.97
N ALA A 51 1.50 -7.40 1.96
CA ALA A 51 1.96 -7.84 0.65
C ALA A 51 3.47 -7.64 0.50
N LEU A 52 4.14 -8.59 -0.16
CA LEU A 52 5.54 -8.52 -0.58
C LEU A 52 5.59 -8.69 -2.10
N LEU A 53 6.08 -7.66 -2.78
CA LEU A 53 6.19 -7.58 -4.23
C LEU A 53 7.66 -7.64 -4.64
N PRO A 54 8.09 -8.70 -5.35
CA PRO A 54 9.45 -8.84 -5.86
C PRO A 54 9.92 -7.64 -6.69
N ILE A 55 11.17 -7.24 -6.48
CA ILE A 55 11.91 -6.28 -7.32
C ILE A 55 13.12 -7.01 -7.92
N ASN A 56 13.53 -6.61 -9.12
CA ASN A 56 14.58 -7.30 -9.89
C ASN A 56 15.95 -7.39 -9.19
N ASP A 57 16.22 -6.57 -8.18
CA ASP A 57 17.47 -6.57 -7.42
C ASP A 57 17.50 -7.57 -6.25
N GLY A 58 16.44 -8.37 -6.10
CA GLY A 58 16.30 -9.32 -4.99
C GLY A 58 15.61 -8.74 -3.75
N SER A 59 15.26 -7.45 -3.76
CA SER A 59 14.48 -6.81 -2.71
C SER A 59 12.98 -7.00 -2.93
N CYS A 60 12.18 -6.56 -1.96
CA CYS A 60 10.72 -6.55 -2.06
C CYS A 60 10.18 -5.15 -1.73
N SER A 61 9.24 -4.65 -2.53
CA SER A 61 8.34 -3.59 -2.08
C SER A 61 7.26 -4.21 -1.20
N ILE A 62 7.09 -3.69 0.00
CA ILE A 62 5.99 -4.08 0.88
C ILE A 62 4.85 -3.08 0.84
N VAL A 63 3.64 -3.58 1.01
CA VAL A 63 2.45 -2.77 1.32
C VAL A 63 1.77 -3.43 2.51
N TRP A 64 1.74 -2.75 3.65
CA TRP A 64 1.10 -3.23 4.86
C TRP A 64 -0.08 -2.35 5.24
N SER A 65 -1.28 -2.82 4.94
CA SER A 65 -2.50 -2.20 5.44
C SER A 65 -2.71 -2.60 6.89
N THR A 66 -2.77 -1.64 7.80
CA THR A 66 -2.93 -1.87 9.23
C THR A 66 -3.76 -0.78 9.91
N LEU A 67 -4.06 -0.97 11.20
CA LEU A 67 -4.77 0.03 12.00
C LEU A 67 -3.93 1.31 12.14
N PRO A 68 -4.54 2.52 12.16
CA PRO A 68 -3.80 3.78 12.25
C PRO A 68 -2.78 3.84 13.40
N ALA A 69 -3.17 3.41 14.60
CA ALA A 69 -2.29 3.37 15.77
C ALA A 69 -1.12 2.39 15.61
N GLN A 70 -1.33 1.25 14.94
CA GLN A 70 -0.26 0.30 14.65
C GLN A 70 0.68 0.85 13.57
N ALA A 71 0.16 1.58 12.59
CA ALA A 71 1.00 2.24 11.60
C ALA A 71 1.90 3.30 12.23
N GLU A 72 1.36 4.11 13.14
CA GLU A 72 2.12 5.13 13.88
C GLU A 72 3.24 4.53 14.75
N TYR A 73 3.01 3.36 15.36
CA TYR A 73 4.04 2.66 16.12
C TYR A 73 5.20 2.10 15.26
N LEU A 74 4.94 1.82 13.97
CA LEU A 74 5.90 1.19 13.06
C LEU A 74 6.72 2.18 12.22
N MET A 75 6.39 3.48 12.29
CA MET A 75 7.10 4.58 11.62
C MET A 75 8.15 5.19 12.54
#